data_AF-Q873E4-F1
#
_entry.id   AF-Q873E4-F1
#
_cell.length_a   1.000
_cell.length_b   1.000
_cell.length_c   1.000
_cell.angle_alpha   90.00
_cell.angle_beta   90.00
_cell.angle_gamma   90.00
#
_symmetry.space_group_name_H-M   'P 1'
#
loop_
_entity.id
_entity.type
_entity.pdbx_description
1 polymer ?
#
loop_
_entity_poly.entity_id
_entity_poly.type
_entity_poly.pdbx_seq_one_letter_code
_entity_poly.pdbx_strand_id
1 'polypeptide(L)'
;MGKGRIFQAAKVYQRASEAAATNIVSGLPPRNPPLWLKAIESIPPAEINTRPYPIQHSPPNPRARKPRNLFRPTKIVYPEDELRRDFYRDHPWELARPRMIIELDGKDARFLDWSKGLRQRGIPLSGESVVQRQLWLMENQGMTKQEAYDKARHEFYKLRQLEQMERRIAVEEARMVGGYFGKDLLTVGMELENKTYESWKKWATTEIARQESARASMYTNVVDNSALEESEEDELLAQN
;
A
#
# COMPACT_ATOMS: atom_id res chain seq x y z
N MET A 1 -38.35 -14.32 5.15
CA MET A 1 -37.72 -15.66 5.25
C MET A 1 -36.21 -15.49 5.25
N GLY A 2 -35.50 -15.98 6.26
CA GLY A 2 -34.04 -15.90 6.32
C GLY A 2 -33.42 -16.85 5.30
N LYS A 3 -32.79 -16.31 4.25
CA LYS A 3 -32.08 -17.09 3.21
C LYS A 3 -30.88 -17.89 3.77
N GLY A 4 -30.38 -17.50 4.95
CA GLY A 4 -29.21 -18.09 5.58
C GLY A 4 -29.46 -19.49 6.14
N ARG A 5 -28.43 -20.35 6.07
CA ARG A 5 -28.42 -21.66 6.73
C ARG A 5 -28.35 -21.47 8.24
N ILE A 6 -28.96 -22.38 9.00
CA ILE A 6 -28.89 -22.39 10.45
C ILE A 6 -27.65 -23.17 10.90
N PHE A 7 -26.65 -22.47 11.42
CA PHE A 7 -25.45 -23.08 11.99
C PHE A 7 -25.61 -23.30 13.50
N GLN A 8 -25.53 -24.56 13.94
CA GLN A 8 -25.59 -24.94 15.35
C GLN A 8 -24.21 -25.35 15.90
N ALA A 9 -23.14 -24.75 15.36
CA ALA A 9 -21.76 -25.13 15.65
C ALA A 9 -21.37 -24.91 17.13
N ALA A 10 -21.92 -23.90 17.79
CA ALA A 10 -21.65 -23.64 19.22
C ALA A 10 -22.37 -24.62 20.18
N LYS A 11 -23.24 -25.50 19.67
CA LYS A 11 -24.01 -26.49 20.47
C LYS A 11 -23.60 -27.94 20.18
N VAL A 12 -22.46 -28.16 19.53
CA VAL A 12 -22.01 -29.51 19.15
C VAL A 12 -21.78 -30.41 20.36
N TYR A 13 -21.15 -29.89 21.42
CA TYR A 13 -20.94 -30.62 22.66
C TYR A 13 -22.28 -31.07 23.25
N GLN A 14 -23.20 -30.13 23.48
CA GLN A 14 -24.54 -30.41 24.01
C GLN A 14 -25.29 -31.47 23.18
N ARG A 15 -25.36 -31.29 21.86
CA ARG A 15 -26.12 -32.20 20.99
C ARG A 15 -25.49 -33.60 20.93
N ALA A 16 -24.17 -33.69 20.93
CA ALA A 16 -23.46 -34.97 20.91
C ALA A 16 -23.50 -35.67 22.27
N SER A 17 -23.41 -34.93 23.38
CA SER A 17 -23.54 -35.49 24.74
C SER A 17 -24.93 -36.05 24.97
N GLU A 18 -25.97 -35.33 24.54
CA GLU A 18 -27.36 -35.80 24.58
C GLU A 18 -27.53 -37.07 23.71
N ALA A 19 -27.00 -37.07 22.48
CA ALA A 19 -27.09 -38.21 21.57
C ALA A 19 -26.32 -39.46 22.04
N ALA A 20 -25.29 -39.28 22.88
CA ALA A 20 -24.50 -40.39 23.43
C ALA A 20 -25.00 -40.89 24.81
N ALA A 21 -25.95 -40.19 25.43
CA ALA A 21 -26.43 -40.53 26.78
C ALA A 21 -27.28 -41.82 26.82
N THR A 22 -28.01 -42.15 25.76
CA THR A 22 -28.88 -43.32 25.66
C THR A 22 -28.63 -44.10 24.37
N ASN A 23 -28.82 -45.41 24.39
CA ASN A 23 -28.84 -46.23 23.17
C ASN A 23 -30.21 -46.11 22.47
N ILE A 24 -30.23 -46.24 21.14
CA ILE A 24 -31.47 -46.24 20.34
C ILE A 24 -32.35 -47.44 20.71
N VAL A 25 -31.75 -48.59 21.02
CA VAL A 25 -32.45 -49.80 21.46
C VAL A 25 -32.58 -49.76 22.98
N SER A 26 -33.81 -49.59 23.46
CA SER A 26 -34.12 -49.61 24.89
C SER A 26 -33.65 -50.94 25.53
N GLY A 27 -33.00 -50.85 26.68
CA GLY A 27 -32.44 -51.99 27.41
C GLY A 27 -30.98 -52.32 27.12
N LEU A 28 -30.35 -51.74 26.09
CA LEU A 28 -28.91 -51.88 25.83
C LEU A 28 -28.11 -50.66 26.35
N PRO A 29 -26.86 -50.85 26.81
CA PRO A 29 -26.01 -49.73 27.25
C PRO A 29 -25.63 -48.82 26.07
N PRO A 30 -25.39 -47.50 26.30
CA PRO A 30 -24.90 -46.59 25.27
C PRO A 30 -23.50 -46.99 24.79
N ARG A 31 -23.20 -46.73 23.51
CA ARG A 31 -21.87 -46.96 22.93
C ARG A 31 -20.90 -45.86 23.35
N ASN A 32 -19.61 -46.10 23.14
CA ASN A 32 -18.57 -45.10 23.38
C ASN A 32 -18.87 -43.81 22.58
N PRO A 33 -18.83 -42.63 23.21
CA PRO A 33 -19.06 -41.36 22.54
C PRO A 33 -17.91 -41.02 21.58
N PRO A 34 -18.07 -39.99 20.72
CA PRO A 34 -16.97 -39.48 19.92
C PRO A 34 -15.76 -39.07 20.77
N LEU A 35 -14.55 -39.37 20.28
CA LEU A 35 -13.30 -39.12 21.02
C LEU A 35 -13.10 -37.64 21.40
N TRP A 36 -13.64 -36.71 20.61
CA TRP A 36 -13.54 -35.26 20.87
C TRP A 36 -14.45 -34.79 22.02
N LEU A 37 -15.49 -35.55 22.40
CA LEU A 37 -16.48 -35.09 23.38
C LEU A 37 -15.83 -34.85 24.76
N LYS A 38 -14.95 -35.77 25.17
CA LYS A 38 -14.15 -35.64 26.39
C LYS A 38 -13.08 -34.54 26.29
N ALA A 39 -12.60 -34.23 25.09
CA ALA A 39 -11.55 -33.23 24.88
C ALA A 39 -12.03 -31.79 25.10
N ILE A 40 -13.31 -31.49 24.84
CA ILE A 40 -13.89 -30.14 24.97
C ILE A 40 -14.85 -29.98 26.15
N GLU A 41 -14.94 -30.97 27.03
CA GLU A 41 -15.85 -31.00 28.19
C GLU A 41 -15.72 -29.76 29.09
N SER A 42 -14.49 -29.31 29.34
CA SER A 42 -14.18 -28.14 30.15
C SER A 42 -13.77 -26.91 29.32
N ILE A 43 -14.01 -26.92 28.00
CA ILE A 43 -13.69 -25.83 27.07
C ILE A 43 -14.98 -25.40 26.35
N PRO A 44 -15.92 -24.73 27.04
CA PRO A 44 -17.13 -24.24 26.41
C PRO A 44 -16.79 -23.14 25.37
N PRO A 45 -17.56 -23.02 24.28
CA PRO A 45 -17.40 -21.91 23.34
C PRO A 45 -17.59 -20.54 24.01
N ALA A 46 -16.89 -19.53 23.52
CA ALA A 46 -17.08 -18.14 23.97
C ALA A 46 -18.44 -17.56 23.53
N GLU A 47 -18.89 -16.52 24.23
CA GLU A 47 -20.06 -15.75 23.83
C GLU A 47 -19.80 -15.02 22.50
N ILE A 48 -20.67 -15.24 21.52
CA ILE A 48 -20.60 -14.62 20.19
C ILE A 48 -21.93 -13.92 19.88
N ASN A 49 -21.93 -13.04 18.87
CA ASN A 49 -23.10 -12.28 18.41
C ASN A 49 -23.69 -11.28 19.42
N THR A 50 -22.96 -10.97 20.49
CA THR A 50 -23.26 -9.84 21.37
C THR A 50 -22.57 -8.60 20.86
N ARG A 51 -23.28 -7.46 20.82
CA ARG A 51 -22.76 -6.17 20.33
C ARG A 51 -22.32 -5.35 21.54
N PRO A 52 -21.03 -5.39 21.96
CA PRO A 52 -20.57 -4.59 23.09
C PRO A 52 -20.46 -3.10 22.73
N TYR A 53 -20.44 -2.24 23.75
CA TYR A 53 -20.04 -0.86 23.57
C TYR A 53 -18.51 -0.83 23.32
N PRO A 54 -18.04 -0.32 22.18
CA PRO A 54 -16.63 -0.36 21.82
C PRO A 54 -15.85 0.72 22.55
N ILE A 55 -14.53 0.53 22.61
CA ILE A 55 -13.58 1.52 23.11
C ILE A 55 -13.76 2.84 22.33
N GLN A 56 -13.82 3.95 23.06
CA GLN A 56 -13.88 5.30 22.51
C GLN A 56 -12.47 5.89 22.49
N HIS A 57 -11.82 5.89 21.32
CA HIS A 57 -10.48 6.47 21.16
C HIS A 57 -10.48 8.01 21.12
N SER A 58 -11.65 8.63 21.00
CA SER A 58 -11.85 10.08 21.12
C SER A 58 -13.14 10.38 21.88
N PRO A 59 -13.25 11.56 22.52
CA PRO A 59 -14.46 11.93 23.26
C PRO A 59 -15.71 11.93 22.37
N PRO A 60 -16.77 11.17 22.71
CA PRO A 60 -18.02 11.20 21.94
C PRO A 60 -18.67 12.57 22.04
N ASN A 61 -19.43 12.96 21.01
CA ASN A 61 -20.08 14.28 20.96
C ASN A 61 -21.09 14.46 22.12
N PRO A 62 -20.83 15.35 23.10
CA PRO A 62 -21.70 15.51 24.27
C PRO A 62 -23.01 16.22 23.94
N ARG A 63 -23.14 16.84 22.76
CA ARG A 63 -24.34 17.57 22.31
C ARG A 63 -25.41 16.66 21.69
N ALA A 64 -25.09 15.40 21.43
CA ALA A 64 -25.99 14.47 20.75
C ALA A 64 -27.03 13.89 21.72
N ARG A 65 -28.31 14.27 21.57
CA ARG A 65 -29.41 13.78 22.43
C ARG A 65 -29.82 12.31 22.15
N LYS A 66 -29.65 11.84 20.92
CA LYS A 66 -29.95 10.46 20.49
C LYS A 66 -28.89 9.96 19.50
N PRO A 67 -27.67 9.65 19.98
CA PRO A 67 -26.57 9.27 19.11
C PRO A 67 -26.86 7.95 18.39
N ARG A 68 -26.45 7.87 17.12
CA ARG A 68 -26.43 6.63 16.32
C ARG A 68 -25.01 6.05 16.36
N ASN A 69 -24.86 4.78 15.96
CA ASN A 69 -23.57 4.07 15.89
C ASN A 69 -22.88 3.82 17.26
N LEU A 70 -23.64 3.64 18.34
CA LEU A 70 -23.06 3.34 19.67
C LEU A 70 -22.27 2.02 19.69
N PHE A 71 -22.70 1.01 18.94
CA PHE A 71 -22.02 -0.30 18.84
C PHE A 71 -21.06 -0.38 17.64
N ARG A 72 -20.51 0.75 17.19
CA ARG A 72 -19.57 0.84 16.06
C ARG A 72 -18.17 1.16 16.58
N PRO A 73 -17.13 0.37 16.24
CA PRO A 73 -15.74 0.71 16.58
C PRO A 73 -15.37 2.12 16.16
N THR A 74 -14.66 2.85 17.03
CA THR A 74 -14.22 4.23 16.77
C THR A 74 -12.89 4.24 16.01
N LYS A 75 -12.58 5.35 15.32
CA LYS A 75 -11.29 5.50 14.64
C LYS A 75 -10.20 5.74 15.68
N ILE A 76 -9.06 5.08 15.53
CA ILE A 76 -7.85 5.34 16.34
C ILE A 76 -7.18 6.59 15.75
N VAL A 77 -6.95 7.60 16.58
CA VAL A 77 -6.29 8.86 16.20
C VAL A 77 -5.25 9.17 17.26
N TYR A 78 -4.05 9.58 16.83
CA TYR A 78 -2.97 9.94 17.74
C TYR A 78 -2.44 11.36 17.44
N PRO A 79 -1.83 12.05 18.42
CA PRO A 79 -1.25 13.39 18.21
C PRO A 79 -0.23 13.46 17.07
N GLU A 80 0.52 12.39 16.86
CA GLU A 80 1.54 12.27 15.82
C GLU A 80 0.95 12.26 14.41
N ASP A 81 -0.33 11.89 14.23
CA ASP A 81 -0.97 11.86 12.91
C ASP A 81 -1.01 13.24 12.28
N GLU A 82 -1.20 14.28 13.11
CA GLU A 82 -1.15 15.68 12.67
C GLU A 82 0.28 16.07 12.29
N LEU A 83 1.28 15.70 13.09
CA LEU A 83 2.69 16.01 12.87
C LEU A 83 3.22 15.33 11.60
N ARG A 84 2.87 14.06 11.36
CA ARG A 84 3.20 13.31 10.14
C ARG A 84 2.63 14.03 8.92
N ARG A 85 1.37 14.43 8.96
CA ARG A 85 0.71 15.11 7.84
C ARG A 85 1.43 16.42 7.50
N ASP A 86 1.83 17.19 8.50
CA ASP A 86 2.51 18.46 8.30
C ASP A 86 3.92 18.23 7.73
N PHE A 87 4.71 17.32 8.32
CA PHE A 87 6.05 17.00 7.84
C PHE A 87 6.08 16.48 6.39
N TYR A 88 5.23 15.52 6.04
CA TYR A 88 5.22 14.92 4.70
C TYR A 88 4.61 15.83 3.62
N ARG A 89 3.85 16.86 4.02
CA ARG A 89 3.44 17.94 3.11
C ARG A 89 4.61 18.86 2.76
N ASP A 90 5.44 19.19 3.73
CA ASP A 90 6.62 20.04 3.51
C ASP A 90 7.73 19.28 2.75
N HIS A 91 7.79 17.95 2.91
CA HIS A 91 8.82 17.09 2.30
C HIS A 91 8.21 15.96 1.43
N PRO A 92 7.55 16.27 0.29
CA PRO A 92 6.88 15.25 -0.52
C PRO A 92 7.83 14.16 -1.02
N TRP A 93 9.06 14.52 -1.39
CA TRP A 93 10.08 13.58 -1.88
C TRP A 93 10.64 12.65 -0.79
N GLU A 94 10.36 12.89 0.48
CA GLU A 94 10.70 11.94 1.55
C GLU A 94 9.84 10.67 1.44
N LEU A 95 8.67 10.73 0.79
CA LEU A 95 7.83 9.56 0.48
C LEU A 95 8.42 8.68 -0.62
N ALA A 96 9.31 9.21 -1.47
CA ALA A 96 9.98 8.44 -2.52
C ALA A 96 11.07 7.52 -1.95
N ARG A 97 11.49 7.73 -0.70
CA ARG A 97 12.47 6.86 -0.03
C ARG A 97 11.77 5.55 0.39
N PRO A 98 12.21 4.38 -0.11
CA PRO A 98 11.60 3.10 0.25
C PRO A 98 11.69 2.85 1.75
N ARG A 99 10.55 2.58 2.38
CA ARG A 99 10.44 2.28 3.82
C ARG A 99 9.83 0.91 4.02
N MET A 100 10.52 0.07 4.77
CA MET A 100 10.00 -1.23 5.17
C MET A 100 9.03 -1.05 6.34
N ILE A 101 7.82 -1.58 6.18
CA ILE A 101 6.78 -1.62 7.22
C ILE A 101 6.59 -3.02 7.79
N ILE A 102 7.27 -4.03 7.23
CA ILE A 102 7.28 -5.37 7.78
C ILE A 102 8.06 -5.36 9.09
N GLU A 103 7.40 -5.75 10.18
CA GLU A 103 8.04 -5.92 11.48
C GLU A 103 8.82 -7.24 11.52
N LEU A 104 10.00 -7.23 12.13
CA LEU A 104 10.82 -8.43 12.28
C LEU A 104 10.37 -9.26 13.48
N ASP A 105 10.44 -8.67 14.68
CA ASP A 105 10.06 -9.30 15.95
C ASP A 105 9.07 -8.48 16.78
N GLY A 106 8.68 -7.29 16.30
CA GLY A 106 7.80 -6.34 16.97
C GLY A 106 8.38 -5.71 18.24
N LYS A 107 9.71 -5.74 18.42
CA LYS A 107 10.39 -5.23 19.63
C LYS A 107 11.30 -4.03 19.35
N ASP A 108 11.20 -3.44 18.17
CA ASP A 108 11.92 -2.22 17.78
C ASP A 108 11.66 -1.06 18.74
N ALA A 109 10.41 -0.89 19.19
CA ALA A 109 9.99 0.12 20.15
C ALA A 109 10.73 0.07 21.50
N ARG A 110 11.32 -1.07 21.89
CA ARG A 110 12.00 -1.23 23.20
C ARG A 110 13.32 -0.45 23.30
N PHE A 111 13.91 -0.06 22.18
CA PHE A 111 15.22 0.60 22.13
C PHE A 111 15.13 2.05 21.66
N LEU A 112 13.91 2.60 21.52
CA LEU A 112 13.69 3.96 21.04
C LEU A 112 13.74 4.93 22.22
N ASP A 113 14.86 5.62 22.37
CA ASP A 113 15.02 6.72 23.33
C ASP A 113 15.13 8.06 22.60
N TRP A 114 13.97 8.68 22.38
CA TRP A 114 13.86 9.96 21.69
C TRP A 114 14.48 11.13 22.47
N SER A 115 15.00 10.94 23.68
CA SER A 115 15.76 11.96 24.41
C SER A 115 17.14 12.20 23.77
N LYS A 116 17.73 11.17 23.16
CA LYS A 116 19.11 11.18 22.64
C LYS A 116 19.24 11.85 21.27
N GLY A 117 18.22 11.79 20.43
CA GLY A 117 18.21 12.37 19.09
C GLY A 117 17.42 11.54 18.07
N LEU A 118 17.63 11.84 16.78
CA LEU A 118 16.91 11.19 15.68
C LEU A 118 17.42 9.77 15.33
N ARG A 119 18.72 9.51 15.51
CA ARG A 119 19.32 8.21 15.19
C ARG A 119 18.98 7.22 16.30
N GLN A 120 18.14 6.24 15.98
CA GLN A 120 17.71 5.21 16.90
C GLN A 120 18.18 3.83 16.44
N ARG A 121 18.23 2.87 17.36
CA ARG A 121 18.60 1.49 17.05
C ARG A 121 17.43 0.77 16.36
N GLY A 122 17.72 0.08 15.26
CA GLY A 122 16.76 -0.82 14.59
C GLY A 122 15.83 -0.15 13.57
N ILE A 123 15.57 1.16 13.70
CA ILE A 123 14.75 1.91 12.75
C ILE A 123 15.59 2.82 11.85
N PRO A 124 15.22 3.00 10.58
CA PRO A 124 15.93 3.91 9.69
C PRO A 124 15.59 5.37 10.00
N LEU A 125 16.54 6.26 9.71
CA LEU A 125 16.30 7.70 9.70
C LEU A 125 15.21 8.01 8.65
N SER A 126 14.05 8.51 9.10
CA SER A 126 12.88 8.79 8.28
C SER A 126 12.05 9.94 8.87
N GLY A 127 11.02 10.39 8.16
CA GLY A 127 10.08 11.37 8.71
C GLY A 127 9.48 10.98 10.07
N GLU A 128 9.32 9.68 10.33
CA GLU A 128 8.82 9.20 11.62
C GLU A 128 9.77 9.54 12.78
N SER A 129 11.09 9.46 12.56
CA SER A 129 12.05 9.85 13.58
C SER A 129 11.98 11.33 13.93
N VAL A 130 11.65 12.18 12.95
CA VAL A 130 11.44 13.62 13.15
C VAL A 130 10.18 13.87 13.96
N VAL A 131 9.08 13.20 13.61
CA VAL A 131 7.80 13.32 14.32
C VAL A 131 7.91 12.90 15.78
N GLN A 132 8.53 11.75 16.05
CA GLN A 132 8.68 11.26 17.42
C GLN A 132 9.63 12.15 18.25
N ARG A 133 10.73 12.63 17.64
CA ARG A 133 11.62 13.60 18.29
C ARG A 133 10.92 14.93 18.56
N GLN A 134 10.11 15.41 17.61
CA GLN A 134 9.30 16.61 17.76
C GLN A 134 8.29 16.44 18.92
N LEU A 135 7.56 15.32 18.95
CA LEU A 135 6.59 15.06 20.03
C LEU A 135 7.29 15.01 21.40
N TRP A 136 8.42 14.31 21.52
CA TRP A 136 9.19 14.25 22.76
C TRP A 136 9.67 15.65 23.22
N LEU A 137 10.11 16.51 22.29
CA LEU A 137 10.49 17.88 22.61
C LEU A 137 9.30 18.73 23.06
N MET A 138 8.13 18.54 22.45
CA MET A 138 6.89 19.23 22.84
C MET A 138 6.43 18.81 24.24
N GLU A 139 6.43 17.51 24.54
CA GLU A 139 5.93 16.98 25.81
C GLU A 139 6.91 17.16 26.97
N ASN A 140 8.20 16.88 26.76
CA ASN A 140 9.19 16.88 27.84
C ASN A 140 9.90 18.23 28.01
N GLN A 141 10.12 18.99 26.94
CA GLN A 141 10.79 20.30 27.00
C GLN A 141 9.81 21.48 26.96
N GLY A 142 8.50 21.22 26.85
CA GLY A 142 7.47 22.26 26.78
C GLY A 142 7.62 23.19 25.58
N MET A 143 8.29 22.74 24.52
CA MET A 143 8.49 23.53 23.30
C MET A 143 7.17 23.68 22.54
N THR A 144 7.02 24.80 21.83
CA THR A 144 5.89 24.95 20.91
C THR A 144 6.02 23.95 19.74
N LYS A 145 4.89 23.62 19.11
CA LYS A 145 4.86 22.73 17.93
C LYS A 145 5.86 23.15 16.84
N GLN A 146 6.00 24.47 16.62
CA GLN A 146 6.88 25.04 15.60
C GLN A 146 8.36 24.98 15.99
N GLU A 147 8.71 25.38 17.23
CA GLU A 147 10.09 25.33 17.70
C GLU A 147 10.64 23.89 17.77
N ALA A 148 9.81 22.96 18.27
CA ALA A 148 10.16 21.54 18.30
C ALA A 148 10.34 20.97 16.89
N TYR A 149 9.49 21.39 15.94
CA TYR A 149 9.58 21.00 14.54
C TYR A 149 10.90 21.46 13.92
N ASP A 150 11.22 22.75 14.06
CA ASP A 150 12.43 23.34 13.47
C ASP A 150 13.70 22.69 14.02
N LYS A 151 13.74 22.43 15.34
CA LYS A 151 14.87 21.75 15.97
C LYS A 151 15.07 20.34 15.41
N ALA A 152 14.01 19.51 15.40
CA ALA A 152 14.07 18.15 14.88
C ALA A 152 14.37 18.11 13.38
N ARG A 153 13.80 19.05 12.61
CA ARG A 153 13.98 19.18 11.16
C ARG A 153 15.42 19.56 10.78
N HIS A 154 16.04 20.49 11.50
CA HIS A 154 17.43 20.86 11.26
C HIS A 154 18.41 19.74 11.62
N GLU A 155 18.15 18.98 12.69
CA GLU A 155 18.91 17.77 13.01
C GLU A 155 18.81 16.76 11.85
N PHE A 156 17.61 16.59 11.29
CA PHE A 156 17.35 15.66 10.19
C PHE A 156 18.09 16.03 8.91
N TYR A 157 18.10 17.32 8.54
CA TYR A 157 18.81 17.80 7.35
C TYR A 157 20.32 17.56 7.43
N LYS A 158 20.93 17.83 8.57
CA LYS A 158 22.37 17.59 8.78
C LYS A 158 22.72 16.11 8.58
N LEU A 159 21.90 15.20 9.10
CA LEU A 159 22.11 13.76 8.93
C LEU A 159 21.91 13.31 7.47
N ARG A 160 20.88 13.82 6.79
CA ARG A 160 20.65 13.52 5.36
C ARG A 160 21.77 14.04 4.46
N GLN A 161 22.33 15.20 4.78
CA GLN A 161 23.46 15.76 4.05
C GLN A 161 24.69 14.86 4.14
N LEU A 162 25.04 14.38 5.34
CA LEU A 162 26.17 13.46 5.52
C LEU A 162 25.97 12.16 4.74
N GLU A 163 24.77 11.58 4.79
CA GLU A 163 24.43 10.37 4.03
C GLU A 163 24.56 10.54 2.51
N GLN A 164 24.28 11.74 1.98
CA GLN A 164 24.48 12.05 0.56
C GLN A 164 25.96 12.27 0.22
N MET A 165 26.71 12.96 1.09
CA MET A 165 28.14 13.20 0.92
C MET A 165 28.93 11.88 0.93
N GLU A 166 28.62 10.97 1.85
CA GLU A 166 29.26 9.66 1.98
C GLU A 166 29.19 8.86 0.68
N ARG A 167 28.02 8.82 0.02
CA ARG A 167 27.86 8.11 -1.27
C ARG A 167 28.80 8.63 -2.35
N ARG A 168 28.92 9.96 -2.46
CA ARG A 168 29.77 10.59 -3.48
C ARG A 168 31.25 10.34 -3.21
N ILE A 169 31.68 10.59 -1.97
CA ILE A 169 33.08 10.44 -1.56
C ILE A 169 33.52 8.98 -1.67
N ALA A 170 32.68 8.02 -1.26
CA ALA A 170 33.02 6.59 -1.32
C ALA A 170 33.27 6.10 -2.76
N VAL A 171 32.49 6.58 -3.74
CA VAL A 171 32.70 6.21 -5.15
C VAL A 171 33.98 6.83 -5.72
N GLU A 172 34.26 8.09 -5.37
CA GLU A 172 35.47 8.80 -5.79
C GLU A 172 36.73 8.15 -5.20
N GLU A 173 36.74 7.91 -3.89
CA GLU A 173 37.85 7.27 -3.18
C GLU A 173 38.14 5.87 -3.73
N ALA A 174 37.10 5.06 -3.95
CA ALA A 174 37.26 3.73 -4.52
C ALA A 174 37.88 3.77 -5.94
N ARG A 175 37.47 4.73 -6.78
CA ARG A 175 38.02 4.88 -8.15
C ARG A 175 39.49 5.31 -8.13
N MET A 176 39.90 6.15 -7.17
CA MET A 176 41.28 6.59 -7.03
C MET A 176 42.25 5.43 -6.76
N VAL A 177 41.78 4.35 -6.14
CA VAL A 177 42.57 3.13 -5.87
C VAL A 177 42.26 1.98 -6.84
N GLY A 178 41.64 2.27 -7.99
CA GLY A 178 41.39 1.30 -9.06
C GLY A 178 40.08 0.50 -8.94
N GLY A 179 39.16 0.90 -8.07
CA GLY A 179 37.82 0.32 -7.97
C GLY A 179 36.89 0.77 -9.10
N TYR A 180 36.27 -0.18 -9.80
CA TYR A 180 35.31 0.08 -10.87
C TYR A 180 33.92 -0.44 -10.48
N PHE A 181 32.89 0.25 -10.97
CA PHE A 181 31.48 -0.04 -10.67
C PHE A 181 30.72 -0.35 -11.96
N GLY A 182 29.56 -0.98 -11.85
CA GLY A 182 28.64 -1.19 -12.98
C GLY A 182 27.96 0.10 -13.45
N LYS A 183 26.96 -0.06 -14.32
CA LYS A 183 26.13 1.06 -14.80
C LYS A 183 25.43 1.73 -13.63
N ASP A 184 25.41 3.05 -13.62
CA ASP A 184 24.67 3.84 -12.64
C ASP A 184 23.17 3.86 -13.00
N LEU A 185 22.35 4.34 -12.05
CA LEU A 185 20.90 4.34 -12.22
C LEU A 185 20.45 5.25 -13.38
N LEU A 186 21.20 6.33 -13.70
CA LEU A 186 20.88 7.22 -14.81
C LEU A 186 21.05 6.50 -16.16
N THR A 187 22.16 5.80 -16.36
CA THR A 187 22.40 5.03 -17.60
C THR A 187 21.35 3.93 -17.75
N VAL A 188 21.05 3.19 -16.68
CA VAL A 188 20.01 2.15 -16.69
C VAL A 188 18.62 2.73 -17.00
N GLY A 189 18.29 3.90 -16.44
CA GLY A 189 17.03 4.59 -16.71
C GLY A 189 16.86 4.93 -18.19
N MET A 190 17.89 5.50 -18.81
CA MET A 190 17.87 5.85 -20.24
C MET A 190 17.71 4.63 -21.15
N GLU A 191 18.33 3.49 -20.79
CA GLU A 191 18.15 2.24 -21.53
C GLU A 191 16.70 1.72 -21.50
N LEU A 192 16.02 1.86 -20.36
CA LEU A 192 14.60 1.52 -20.23
C LEU A 192 13.69 2.47 -21.02
N GLU A 193 14.01 3.76 -21.00
CA GLU A 193 13.28 4.79 -21.77
C GLU A 193 13.40 4.53 -23.27
N ASN A 194 14.60 4.26 -23.78
CA ASN A 194 14.82 3.92 -25.19
C ASN A 194 14.00 2.71 -25.63
N LYS A 195 13.97 1.65 -24.81
CA LYS A 195 13.17 0.44 -25.11
C LYS A 195 11.67 0.74 -25.18
N THR A 196 11.18 1.60 -24.28
CA THR A 196 9.78 2.06 -24.28
C THR A 196 9.48 2.95 -25.48
N TYR A 197 10.39 3.85 -25.83
CA TYR A 197 10.27 4.73 -26.99
C TYR A 197 10.20 3.95 -28.31
N GLU A 198 11.01 2.91 -28.50
CA GLU A 198 10.93 2.07 -29.70
C GLU A 198 9.58 1.31 -29.78
N SER A 199 9.03 0.89 -28.65
CA SER A 199 7.68 0.31 -28.60
C SER A 199 6.61 1.33 -29.02
N TRP A 200 6.68 2.54 -28.47
CA TRP A 200 5.80 3.65 -28.83
C TRP A 200 5.94 4.03 -30.30
N LYS A 201 7.16 4.09 -30.84
CA LYS A 201 7.42 4.40 -32.25
C LYS A 201 6.74 3.39 -33.18
N LYS A 202 6.83 2.08 -32.88
CA LYS A 202 6.13 1.05 -33.65
C LYS A 202 4.61 1.24 -33.63
N TRP A 203 4.04 1.51 -32.45
CA TRP A 203 2.61 1.83 -32.32
C TRP A 203 2.22 3.07 -33.13
N ALA A 204 3.00 4.16 -33.01
CA ALA A 204 2.75 5.40 -33.73
C ALA A 204 2.81 5.18 -35.25
N THR A 205 3.77 4.40 -35.75
CA THR A 205 3.83 4.03 -37.18
C THR A 205 2.58 3.27 -37.63
N THR A 206 2.09 2.31 -36.83
CA THR A 206 0.84 1.59 -37.14
C THR A 206 -0.37 2.52 -37.10
N GLU A 207 -0.44 3.44 -36.14
CA GLU A 207 -1.56 4.37 -36.00
C GLU A 207 -1.57 5.41 -37.13
N ILE A 208 -0.41 5.92 -37.55
CA ILE A 208 -0.29 6.82 -38.70
C ILE A 208 -0.72 6.12 -40.00
N ALA A 209 -0.30 4.86 -40.21
CA ALA A 209 -0.74 4.08 -41.36
C ALA A 209 -2.27 3.82 -41.33
N ARG A 210 -2.85 3.59 -40.15
CA ARG A 210 -4.30 3.47 -39.95
C ARG A 210 -5.04 4.77 -40.24
N GLN A 211 -4.49 5.91 -39.83
CA GLN A 211 -5.09 7.22 -40.09
C GLN A 211 -5.09 7.55 -41.58
N GLU A 212 -4.00 7.24 -42.29
CA GLU A 212 -3.93 7.45 -43.73
C GLU A 212 -4.89 6.54 -44.50
N SER A 213 -4.99 5.26 -44.13
CA SER A 213 -5.97 4.35 -44.75
C SER A 213 -7.42 4.73 -44.46
N ALA A 214 -7.71 5.25 -43.26
CA ALA A 214 -9.02 5.79 -42.91
C ALA A 214 -9.34 7.09 -43.70
N ARG A 215 -8.35 7.93 -44.00
CA ARG A 215 -8.53 9.11 -44.85
C ARG A 215 -8.80 8.71 -46.30
N ALA A 216 -8.04 7.75 -46.84
CA ALA A 216 -8.25 7.25 -48.19
C ALA A 216 -9.63 6.60 -48.36
N SER A 217 -10.15 5.88 -47.35
CA SER A 217 -11.50 5.32 -47.38
C SER A 217 -12.61 6.34 -47.12
N MET A 218 -12.29 7.49 -46.51
CA MET A 218 -13.23 8.60 -46.31
C MET A 218 -13.47 9.39 -47.61
N TYR A 219 -12.46 9.50 -48.48
CA TYR A 219 -12.63 10.08 -49.81
C TYR A 219 -13.29 9.07 -50.76
N THR A 220 -14.28 9.52 -51.52
CA THR A 220 -15.06 8.65 -52.41
C THR A 220 -14.35 8.45 -53.75
N ASN A 221 -13.38 7.53 -53.79
CA ASN A 221 -12.67 7.11 -55.01
C ASN A 221 -13.41 5.97 -55.76
N VAL A 222 -14.73 6.04 -55.84
CA VAL A 222 -15.59 4.92 -56.32
C VAL A 222 -15.48 4.69 -57.84
N VAL A 223 -15.05 5.71 -58.59
CA VAL A 223 -14.84 5.60 -60.03
C VAL A 223 -13.41 6.04 -60.32
N ASP A 224 -12.58 5.10 -60.77
CA ASP A 224 -11.23 5.37 -61.24
C ASP A 224 -11.27 5.66 -62.74
N ASN A 225 -11.18 6.93 -63.10
CA ASN A 225 -11.16 7.38 -64.49
C ASN A 225 -9.74 7.42 -65.09
N SER A 226 -8.70 7.01 -64.35
CA SER A 226 -7.31 7.08 -64.84
C SER A 226 -7.08 6.28 -66.12
N ALA A 227 -7.77 5.13 -66.26
CA ALA A 227 -7.71 4.31 -67.47
C ALA A 227 -8.37 4.97 -68.71
N LEU A 228 -9.27 5.95 -68.51
CA LEU A 228 -9.87 6.70 -69.62
C LEU A 228 -8.92 7.80 -70.10
N GLU A 229 -8.18 8.44 -69.20
CA GLU A 229 -7.23 9.50 -69.53
C GLU A 229 -6.01 8.97 -70.32
N GLU A 230 -5.46 7.81 -69.95
CA GLU A 230 -4.34 7.21 -70.70
C GLU A 230 -4.74 6.82 -72.14
N SER A 231 -5.99 6.39 -72.35
CA SER A 231 -6.49 6.07 -73.69
C SER A 231 -6.66 7.29 -74.60
N GLU A 232 -6.99 8.44 -74.01
CA GLU A 232 -7.10 9.71 -74.76
C GLU A 232 -5.72 10.27 -75.14
N GLU A 233 -4.70 10.09 -74.28
CA GLU A 233 -3.33 10.54 -74.58
C GLU A 233 -2.64 9.69 -75.66
N ASP A 234 -2.82 8.36 -75.63
CA ASP A 234 -2.27 7.46 -76.66
C ASP A 234 -2.93 7.68 -78.03
N GLU A 235 -4.23 7.99 -78.08
CA GLU A 235 -4.92 8.34 -79.34
C GLU A 235 -4.44 9.68 -79.91
N LEU A 236 -4.09 10.66 -79.06
CA LEU A 236 -3.57 11.97 -79.50
C LEU A 236 -2.13 11.90 -80.00
N LEU A 237 -1.30 11.01 -79.45
CA LEU A 237 0.09 10.82 -79.88
C LEU A 237 0.21 10.02 -81.18
N ALA A 238 -0.75 9.15 -81.49
CA ALA A 238 -0.77 8.36 -82.73
C ALA A 238 -1.19 9.14 -83.99
N GLN A 239 -1.65 10.39 -83.85
CA GLN A 239 -2.13 11.24 -84.95
C GLN A 239 -1.13 12.30 -85.45
N ASN A 240 0.08 12.39 -84.87
CA ASN A 240 1.16 13.30 -85.30
C ASN A 240 2.39 12.55 -85.81
#